data_AF-A0A8C0NHC3-F1
#
_entry.id   AF-A0A8C0NHC3-F1
#
_cell.length_a   1.000
_cell.length_b   1.000
_cell.length_c   1.000
_cell.angle_alpha   90.00
_cell.angle_beta   90.00
_cell.angle_gamma   90.00
#
_symmetry.space_group_name_H-M   'P 1'
#
loop_
_entity.id
_entity.type
_entity.pdbx_description
1 polymer ?
#
loop_
_entity_poly.entity_id
_entity_poly.type
_entity_poly.pdbx_seq_one_letter_code
_entity_poly.pdbx_strand_id
1 'polypeptide(L)'
;MGPRAAPAPALRLLALGMLLWRAAGAWELTVLHTNDVHSRLEQTSEDSSKCVNASRCVGGVARLSTKVQQIRRSEPHVLLLDAGDQYQGTIWFTVYRGAEVAHFMNALRYDAMALGNHEFDNGVEGLIDPLLKEARFPILSANIKAKGPLASQISGLYLPYKIIPVGDEVVGIVGYTSKETPFLSNPGRNLVFEDEITALQPEVDKLKTLNVNKIIALGHSGFEMDKLIAQKVKGVDIVVGGHSNTFLYTAIMSQNF
;
A
#
# COMPACT_ATOMS: atom_id res chain seq x y z
N MET A 1 -11.19 78.70 44.31
CA MET A 1 -10.75 78.36 42.95
C MET A 1 -9.38 77.71 43.05
N GLY A 2 -9.29 76.41 42.79
CA GLY A 2 -8.04 75.63 42.78
C GLY A 2 -8.31 74.35 41.96
N PRO A 3 -7.46 74.00 40.99
CA PRO A 3 -7.88 73.18 39.85
C PRO A 3 -7.99 71.69 40.19
N ARG A 4 -9.02 71.05 39.64
CA ARG A 4 -9.23 69.60 39.66
C ARG A 4 -8.12 68.90 38.87
N ALA A 5 -7.43 67.97 39.50
CA ALA A 5 -6.57 67.01 38.82
C ALA A 5 -7.43 66.02 38.02
N ALA A 6 -7.18 65.91 36.71
CA ALA A 6 -7.78 64.88 35.86
C ALA A 6 -6.95 63.59 35.94
N PRO A 7 -7.54 62.39 35.97
CA PRO A 7 -6.78 61.15 35.92
C PRO A 7 -6.39 60.84 34.47
N ALA A 8 -5.15 60.41 34.26
CA ALA A 8 -4.64 59.93 32.98
C ALA A 8 -5.36 58.64 32.54
N PRO A 9 -5.60 58.42 31.24
CA PRO A 9 -6.16 57.16 30.77
C PRO A 9 -5.07 56.09 30.79
N ALA A 10 -5.27 55.04 31.59
CA ALA A 10 -4.46 53.83 31.51
C ALA A 10 -4.74 53.14 30.16
N LEU A 11 -3.80 53.27 29.22
CA LEU A 11 -3.82 52.56 27.96
C LEU A 11 -3.56 51.06 28.25
N ARG A 12 -4.63 50.29 28.46
CA ARG A 12 -4.55 48.83 28.48
C ARG A 12 -4.33 48.36 27.05
N LEU A 13 -3.08 48.09 26.68
CA LEU A 13 -2.78 47.22 25.55
C LEU A 13 -3.31 45.82 25.88
N LEU A 14 -4.53 45.51 25.44
CA LEU A 14 -4.92 44.14 25.19
C LEU A 14 -4.10 43.70 23.98
N ALA A 15 -2.98 43.01 24.22
CA ALA A 15 -2.37 42.16 23.21
C ALA A 15 -3.37 41.03 22.93
N LEU A 16 -4.22 41.24 21.92
CA LEU A 16 -5.11 40.24 21.39
C LEU A 16 -4.23 39.24 20.64
N GLY A 17 -3.65 38.30 21.38
CA GLY A 17 -3.06 37.08 20.83
C GLY A 17 -4.18 36.25 20.23
N MET A 18 -4.65 36.65 19.05
CA MET A 18 -5.37 35.75 18.14
C MET A 18 -4.37 34.67 17.77
N LEU A 19 -4.32 33.61 18.58
CA LEU A 19 -3.95 32.30 18.11
C LEU A 19 -4.82 32.05 16.88
N LEU A 20 -4.20 32.17 15.71
CA LEU A 20 -4.68 31.61 14.47
C LEU A 20 -4.75 30.10 14.69
N TRP A 21 -5.82 29.64 15.34
CA TRP A 21 -6.26 28.27 15.25
C TRP A 21 -6.63 28.08 13.79
N ARG A 22 -5.67 27.64 12.97
CA ARG A 22 -6.02 27.07 11.67
C ARG A 22 -7.05 25.99 12.00
N ALA A 23 -8.29 26.18 11.55
CA ALA A 23 -9.22 25.08 11.48
C ALA A 23 -8.49 24.02 10.66
N ALA A 24 -7.99 22.97 11.32
CA ALA A 24 -7.32 21.89 10.65
C ALA A 24 -8.37 21.27 9.73
N GLY A 25 -8.28 21.54 8.43
CA GLY A 25 -9.11 20.88 7.44
C GLY A 25 -8.85 19.38 7.51
N ALA A 26 -9.83 18.58 7.09
CA ALA A 26 -9.62 17.14 6.97
C ALA A 26 -8.41 16.88 6.05
N TRP A 27 -7.50 16.01 6.49
CA TRP A 27 -6.41 15.55 5.66
C TRP A 27 -6.91 14.41 4.77
N GLU A 28 -6.85 14.61 3.46
CA GLU A 28 -7.33 13.65 2.47
C GLU A 28 -6.15 12.89 1.85
N LEU A 29 -6.35 11.58 1.64
CA LEU A 29 -5.40 10.68 1.00
C LEU A 29 -6.08 9.92 -0.12
N THR A 30 -5.50 9.98 -1.32
CA THR A 30 -5.89 9.13 -2.44
C THR A 30 -5.04 7.85 -2.43
N VAL A 31 -5.71 6.72 -2.25
CA VAL A 31 -5.06 5.39 -2.36
C VAL A 31 -5.37 4.80 -3.73
N LEU A 32 -4.34 4.72 -4.57
CA LEU A 32 -4.36 3.95 -5.80
C LEU A 32 -3.86 2.55 -5.48
N HIS A 33 -4.53 1.52 -5.96
CA HIS A 33 -4.10 0.15 -5.70
C HIS A 33 -4.25 -0.77 -6.90
N THR A 34 -3.36 -1.76 -6.96
CA THR A 34 -3.46 -2.94 -7.83
C THR A 34 -3.30 -4.20 -7.00
N ASN A 35 -3.81 -5.31 -7.50
CA ASN A 35 -3.64 -6.65 -6.94
C ASN A 35 -3.83 -7.66 -8.09
N ASP A 36 -3.21 -8.83 -7.97
CA ASP A 36 -3.42 -9.96 -8.90
C ASP A 36 -3.20 -9.58 -10.37
N VAL A 37 -2.18 -8.74 -10.62
CA VAL A 37 -1.84 -8.27 -11.98
C VAL A 37 -1.35 -9.42 -12.85
N HIS A 38 -0.76 -10.47 -12.26
CA HIS A 38 -0.38 -11.72 -12.92
C HIS A 38 0.29 -11.50 -14.27
N SER A 39 1.38 -10.73 -14.26
CA SER A 39 2.24 -10.50 -15.41
C SER A 39 1.52 -9.94 -16.66
N ARG A 40 0.37 -9.29 -16.50
CA ARG A 40 -0.36 -8.56 -17.57
C ARG A 40 0.30 -7.20 -17.86
N LEU A 41 1.56 -7.25 -18.28
CA LEU A 41 2.33 -6.04 -18.61
C LEU A 41 1.80 -5.31 -19.84
N GLU A 42 1.54 -6.08 -20.89
CA GLU A 42 0.86 -5.57 -22.08
C GLU A 42 -0.63 -5.38 -21.82
N GLN A 43 -1.27 -4.56 -22.66
CA GLN A 43 -2.73 -4.49 -22.67
C GLN A 43 -3.35 -5.84 -23.07
N THR A 44 -4.53 -6.12 -22.53
CA THR A 44 -5.25 -7.38 -22.71
C THR A 44 -6.56 -7.16 -23.45
N SER A 45 -7.21 -8.23 -23.92
CA SER A 45 -8.65 -8.19 -24.19
C SER A 45 -9.45 -7.98 -22.90
N GLU A 46 -10.76 -7.75 -23.03
CA GLU A 46 -11.67 -7.53 -21.89
C GLU A 46 -11.70 -8.70 -20.90
N ASP A 47 -11.49 -9.94 -21.37
CA ASP A 47 -11.39 -11.15 -20.53
C ASP A 47 -9.96 -11.42 -20.02
N SER A 48 -9.07 -10.44 -20.09
CA SER A 48 -7.66 -10.52 -19.66
C SER A 48 -6.78 -11.54 -20.43
N SER A 49 -7.25 -12.01 -21.60
CA SER A 49 -6.46 -12.80 -22.54
C SER A 49 -5.67 -11.90 -23.52
N LYS A 50 -5.07 -12.50 -24.56
CA LYS A 50 -4.22 -11.76 -25.50
C LYS A 50 -5.04 -10.73 -26.28
N CYS A 51 -4.60 -9.47 -26.22
CA CYS A 51 -5.15 -8.40 -27.04
C CYS A 51 -4.96 -8.71 -28.55
N VAL A 52 -6.08 -8.76 -29.31
CA VAL A 52 -6.07 -8.89 -30.78
C VAL A 52 -6.60 -7.61 -31.44
N ASN A 53 -7.72 -7.07 -30.95
CA ASN A 53 -8.28 -5.81 -31.45
C ASN A 53 -7.91 -4.66 -30.50
N ALA A 54 -6.85 -3.93 -30.85
CA ALA A 54 -6.31 -2.84 -30.03
C ALA A 54 -7.35 -1.78 -29.60
N SER A 55 -8.41 -1.55 -30.40
CA SER A 55 -9.47 -0.60 -30.08
C SER A 55 -10.32 -0.98 -28.86
N ARG A 56 -10.30 -2.25 -28.45
CA ARG A 56 -11.06 -2.79 -27.30
C ARG A 56 -10.16 -3.25 -26.15
N CYS A 57 -8.85 -3.07 -26.27
CA CYS A 57 -7.92 -3.59 -25.28
C CYS A 57 -7.85 -2.69 -24.03
N VAL A 58 -7.69 -3.33 -22.88
CA VAL A 58 -7.72 -2.74 -21.55
C VAL A 58 -6.42 -3.04 -20.79
N GLY A 59 -6.24 -2.44 -19.62
CA GLY A 59 -5.11 -2.74 -18.73
C GLY A 59 -3.74 -2.41 -19.33
N GLY A 60 -2.71 -3.12 -18.88
CA GLY A 60 -1.31 -2.93 -19.27
C GLY A 60 -0.64 -1.73 -18.57
N VAL A 61 0.66 -1.87 -18.28
CA VAL A 61 1.41 -0.92 -17.43
C VAL A 61 1.53 0.47 -18.05
N ALA A 62 1.52 0.59 -19.39
CA ALA A 62 1.57 1.87 -20.08
C ALA A 62 0.29 2.70 -19.87
N ARG A 63 -0.89 2.05 -19.94
CA ARG A 63 -2.18 2.69 -19.69
C ARG A 63 -2.35 3.03 -18.21
N LEU A 64 -1.93 2.10 -17.32
CA LEU A 64 -1.89 2.33 -15.88
C LEU A 64 -1.04 3.56 -15.54
N SER A 65 0.18 3.66 -16.09
CA SER A 65 1.07 4.80 -15.88
C SER A 65 0.43 6.13 -16.27
N THR A 66 -0.29 6.17 -17.39
CA THR A 66 -1.03 7.38 -17.82
C THR A 66 -2.05 7.80 -16.77
N LYS A 67 -2.87 6.86 -16.26
CA LYS A 67 -3.91 7.17 -15.28
C LYS A 67 -3.31 7.56 -13.93
N VAL A 68 -2.31 6.83 -13.44
CA VAL A 68 -1.58 7.17 -12.20
C VAL A 68 -0.99 8.58 -12.27
N GLN A 69 -0.36 8.95 -13.39
CA GLN A 69 0.21 10.28 -13.56
C GLN A 69 -0.85 11.38 -13.61
N GLN A 70 -2.02 11.13 -14.18
CA GLN A 70 -3.13 12.09 -14.18
C GLN A 70 -3.57 12.38 -12.74
N ILE A 71 -3.80 11.33 -11.94
CA ILE A 71 -4.24 11.47 -10.55
C ILE A 71 -3.16 12.15 -9.70
N ARG A 72 -1.89 11.75 -9.82
CA ARG A 72 -0.78 12.40 -9.11
C ARG A 72 -0.62 13.89 -9.43
N ARG A 73 -1.17 14.38 -10.54
CA ARG A 73 -1.18 15.80 -10.89
C ARG A 73 -2.40 16.55 -10.33
N SER A 74 -3.51 15.86 -10.07
CA SER A 74 -4.74 16.47 -9.53
C SER A 74 -4.83 16.38 -8.01
N GLU A 75 -4.29 15.33 -7.42
CA GLU A 75 -4.40 15.04 -5.98
C GLU A 75 -3.10 15.35 -5.23
N PRO A 76 -3.17 16.02 -4.06
CA PRO A 76 -1.97 16.45 -3.33
C PRO A 76 -1.27 15.31 -2.57
N HIS A 77 -2.03 14.30 -2.12
CA HIS A 77 -1.54 13.21 -1.27
C HIS A 77 -1.94 11.87 -1.90
N VAL A 78 -0.99 11.19 -2.53
CA VAL A 78 -1.26 9.96 -3.28
C VAL A 78 -0.29 8.88 -2.84
N LEU A 79 -0.82 7.68 -2.60
CA LEU A 79 -0.06 6.44 -2.50
C LEU A 79 -0.50 5.49 -3.62
N LEU A 80 0.46 4.87 -4.30
CA LEU A 80 0.25 3.76 -5.23
C LEU A 80 0.75 2.46 -4.59
N LEU A 81 -0.19 1.58 -4.26
CA LEU A 81 0.05 0.35 -3.52
C LEU A 81 -0.20 -0.88 -4.38
N ASP A 82 0.53 -1.96 -4.12
CA ASP A 82 0.25 -3.27 -4.70
C ASP A 82 0.01 -4.32 -3.62
N ALA A 83 -1.09 -5.06 -3.74
CA ALA A 83 -1.48 -6.09 -2.79
C ALA A 83 -0.99 -7.49 -3.19
N GLY A 84 0.03 -7.61 -4.04
CA GLY A 84 0.69 -8.88 -4.36
C GLY A 84 0.18 -9.57 -5.62
N ASP A 85 0.84 -10.67 -5.98
CA ASP A 85 0.61 -11.48 -7.18
C ASP A 85 0.83 -10.67 -8.48
N GLN A 86 1.96 -9.96 -8.54
CA GLN A 86 2.53 -9.46 -9.78
C GLN A 86 3.18 -10.58 -10.59
N TYR A 87 3.80 -11.53 -9.87
CA TYR A 87 4.43 -12.72 -10.45
C TYR A 87 3.40 -13.66 -11.08
N GLN A 88 3.90 -14.54 -11.95
CA GLN A 88 3.14 -15.57 -12.67
C GLN A 88 2.11 -15.03 -13.67
N GLY A 89 1.75 -15.83 -14.68
CA GLY A 89 0.53 -15.63 -15.47
C GLY A 89 0.71 -15.41 -16.98
N THR A 90 1.86 -14.92 -17.45
CA THR A 90 2.16 -14.81 -18.89
C THR A 90 3.61 -15.20 -19.20
N ILE A 91 3.95 -15.23 -20.50
CA ILE A 91 5.32 -15.49 -20.97
C ILE A 91 6.33 -14.43 -20.48
N TRP A 92 5.87 -13.22 -20.12
CA TRP A 92 6.74 -12.20 -19.55
C TRP A 92 7.43 -12.71 -18.29
N PHE A 93 6.67 -13.27 -17.34
CA PHE A 93 7.23 -13.88 -16.15
C PHE A 93 8.08 -15.12 -16.46
N THR A 94 7.68 -15.96 -17.41
CA THR A 94 8.48 -17.13 -17.80
C THR A 94 9.88 -16.74 -18.28
N VAL A 95 10.00 -15.64 -19.02
CA VAL A 95 11.26 -15.18 -19.62
C VAL A 95 12.06 -14.31 -18.67
N TYR A 96 11.43 -13.29 -18.07
CA TYR A 96 12.10 -12.27 -17.26
C TYR A 96 12.11 -12.56 -15.75
N ARG A 97 11.32 -13.55 -15.30
CA ARG A 97 11.38 -14.14 -13.95
C ARG A 97 11.24 -13.13 -12.80
N GLY A 98 10.50 -12.04 -13.01
CA GLY A 98 10.27 -10.99 -12.02
C GLY A 98 11.06 -9.70 -12.28
N ALA A 99 12.06 -9.72 -13.17
CA ALA A 99 12.83 -8.52 -13.50
C ALA A 99 11.94 -7.46 -14.19
N GLU A 100 10.95 -7.94 -14.95
CA GLU A 100 9.94 -7.10 -15.56
C GLU A 100 9.06 -6.41 -14.51
N VAL A 101 8.72 -7.11 -13.42
CA VAL A 101 7.94 -6.57 -12.30
C VAL A 101 8.71 -5.46 -11.62
N ALA A 102 9.95 -5.73 -11.19
CA ALA A 102 10.81 -4.73 -10.57
C ALA A 102 11.00 -3.51 -11.47
N HIS A 103 11.27 -3.73 -12.77
CA HIS A 103 11.45 -2.65 -13.75
C HIS A 103 10.22 -1.73 -13.86
N PHE A 104 9.05 -2.30 -14.15
CA PHE A 104 7.86 -1.49 -14.42
C PHE A 104 7.27 -0.90 -13.14
N MET A 105 7.26 -1.61 -12.01
CA MET A 105 6.81 -1.03 -10.75
C MET A 105 7.71 0.12 -10.29
N ASN A 106 9.03 0.02 -10.50
CA ASN A 106 9.96 1.13 -10.29
C ASN A 106 9.65 2.33 -11.21
N ALA A 107 9.37 2.07 -12.49
CA ALA A 107 9.03 3.12 -13.46
C ALA A 107 7.72 3.83 -13.11
N LEU A 108 6.71 3.09 -12.61
CA LEU A 108 5.45 3.63 -12.10
C LEU A 108 5.59 4.27 -10.71
N ARG A 109 6.73 4.06 -10.05
CA ARG A 109 7.03 4.55 -8.69
C ARG A 109 5.97 4.08 -7.70
N TYR A 110 5.77 2.78 -7.57
CA TYR A 110 4.97 2.24 -6.46
C TYR A 110 5.54 2.70 -5.12
N ASP A 111 4.66 2.91 -4.15
CA ASP A 111 5.00 3.40 -2.81
C ASP A 111 5.18 2.25 -1.81
N ALA A 112 4.47 1.13 -2.01
CA ALA A 112 4.70 -0.13 -1.32
C ALA A 112 4.06 -1.30 -2.07
N MET A 113 4.57 -2.51 -1.82
CA MET A 113 3.98 -3.77 -2.28
C MET A 113 3.90 -4.76 -1.12
N ALA A 114 2.79 -5.46 -0.95
CA ALA A 114 2.75 -6.67 -0.12
C ALA A 114 3.12 -7.92 -0.95
N LEU A 115 3.76 -8.89 -0.32
CA LEU A 115 4.02 -10.18 -0.97
C LEU A 115 2.71 -10.98 -1.08
N GLY A 116 2.40 -11.44 -2.29
CA GLY A 116 1.41 -12.47 -2.56
C GLY A 116 2.01 -13.87 -2.57
N ASN A 117 1.18 -14.87 -2.86
CA ASN A 117 1.64 -16.26 -2.92
C ASN A 117 2.51 -16.51 -4.16
N HIS A 118 2.18 -15.91 -5.31
CA HIS A 118 2.89 -16.18 -6.57
C HIS A 118 4.29 -15.55 -6.62
N GLU A 119 4.60 -14.60 -5.74
CA GLU A 119 5.97 -14.11 -5.57
C GLU A 119 6.96 -15.22 -5.15
N PHE A 120 6.46 -16.35 -4.62
CA PHE A 120 7.26 -17.51 -4.22
C PHE A 120 7.35 -18.62 -5.27
N ASP A 121 6.82 -18.43 -6.49
CA ASP A 121 6.72 -19.50 -7.50
C ASP A 121 8.08 -20.03 -7.93
N ASN A 122 9.05 -19.14 -8.10
CA ASN A 122 10.44 -19.47 -8.41
C ASN A 122 11.27 -19.73 -7.14
N GLY A 123 10.62 -19.99 -6.00
CA GLY A 123 11.25 -20.15 -4.70
C GLY A 123 11.79 -18.84 -4.14
N VAL A 124 12.33 -18.91 -2.92
CA VAL A 124 12.85 -17.72 -2.21
C VAL A 124 14.02 -17.09 -2.95
N GLU A 125 14.82 -17.87 -3.67
CA GLU A 125 15.92 -17.35 -4.50
C GLU A 125 15.39 -16.46 -5.64
N GLY A 126 14.34 -16.90 -6.36
CA GLY A 126 13.70 -16.11 -7.42
C GLY A 126 12.85 -14.94 -6.93
N LEU A 127 12.52 -14.92 -5.64
CA LEU A 127 11.96 -13.74 -4.98
C LEU A 127 13.06 -12.71 -4.65
N ILE A 128 14.15 -13.15 -4.01
CA ILE A 128 15.28 -12.28 -3.65
C ILE A 128 15.85 -11.61 -4.91
N ASP A 129 16.09 -12.42 -5.94
CA ASP A 129 16.68 -11.99 -7.19
C ASP A 129 15.70 -12.33 -8.34
N PRO A 130 15.06 -11.33 -8.96
CA PRO A 130 15.43 -9.91 -8.93
C PRO A 130 14.65 -9.03 -7.94
N LEU A 131 13.41 -9.39 -7.57
CA LEU A 131 12.45 -8.43 -7.01
C LEU A 131 12.94 -7.74 -5.73
N LEU A 132 13.34 -8.48 -4.70
CA LEU A 132 13.73 -7.85 -3.43
C LEU A 132 15.03 -7.02 -3.52
N LYS A 133 15.91 -7.32 -4.49
CA LYS A 133 17.14 -6.56 -4.71
C LYS A 133 16.93 -5.31 -5.57
N GLU A 134 16.01 -5.36 -6.53
CA GLU A 134 15.86 -4.32 -7.54
C GLU A 134 14.71 -3.34 -7.26
N ALA A 135 13.73 -3.71 -6.44
CA ALA A 135 12.63 -2.82 -6.07
C ALA A 135 13.14 -1.58 -5.33
N ARG A 136 12.63 -0.41 -5.71
CA ARG A 136 12.96 0.91 -5.11
C ARG A 136 11.89 1.36 -4.12
N PHE A 137 11.02 0.45 -3.72
CA PHE A 137 9.93 0.65 -2.80
C PHE A 137 9.92 -0.50 -1.78
N PRO A 138 9.39 -0.28 -0.56
CA PRO A 138 9.31 -1.31 0.46
C PRO A 138 8.42 -2.47 -0.01
N ILE A 139 8.93 -3.68 0.18
CA ILE A 139 8.16 -4.93 0.06
C ILE A 139 7.81 -5.41 1.46
N LEU A 140 6.54 -5.76 1.67
CA LEU A 140 5.94 -5.88 2.99
C LEU A 140 5.32 -7.26 3.24
N SER A 141 5.58 -7.81 4.42
CA SER A 141 4.82 -8.91 5.01
C SER A 141 5.19 -9.09 6.48
N ALA A 142 4.23 -8.90 7.39
CA ALA A 142 4.44 -9.00 8.84
C ALA A 142 4.40 -10.45 9.35
N ASN A 143 3.61 -11.30 8.69
CA ASN A 143 3.32 -12.66 9.11
C ASN A 143 4.25 -13.72 8.49
N ILE A 144 5.27 -13.31 7.74
CA ILE A 144 6.32 -14.23 7.27
C ILE A 144 7.51 -14.15 8.23
N LYS A 145 7.92 -15.31 8.77
CA LYS A 145 9.13 -15.46 9.59
C LYS A 145 10.10 -16.43 8.93
N ALA A 146 11.33 -15.98 8.74
CA ALA A 146 12.40 -16.84 8.26
C ALA A 146 13.14 -17.56 9.39
N LYS A 147 13.59 -18.78 9.11
CA LYS A 147 14.33 -19.65 10.02
C LYS A 147 15.70 -20.04 9.47
N GLY A 148 16.60 -20.40 10.37
CA GLY A 148 17.93 -20.91 10.03
C GLY A 148 18.77 -19.87 9.27
N PRO A 149 19.71 -20.31 8.42
CA PRO A 149 20.58 -19.42 7.65
C PRO A 149 19.83 -18.43 6.74
N LEU A 150 18.62 -18.81 6.28
CA LEU A 150 17.78 -17.96 5.44
C LEU A 150 17.37 -16.66 6.15
N ALA A 151 17.21 -16.70 7.49
CA ALA A 151 16.82 -15.52 8.26
C ALA A 151 17.81 -14.36 8.10
N SER A 152 19.11 -14.66 8.10
CA SER A 152 20.15 -13.66 7.87
C SER A 152 20.20 -13.20 6.40
N GLN A 153 19.95 -14.11 5.46
CA GLN A 153 20.00 -13.81 4.02
C GLN A 153 18.89 -12.85 3.57
N ILE A 154 17.69 -12.96 4.14
CA ILE A 154 16.53 -12.15 3.74
C ILE A 154 16.21 -11.01 4.71
N SER A 155 17.03 -10.85 5.76
CA SER A 155 16.84 -9.80 6.75
C SER A 155 16.89 -8.42 6.10
N GLY A 156 15.83 -7.63 6.30
CA GLY A 156 15.71 -6.28 5.75
C GLY A 156 15.36 -6.19 4.27
N LEU A 157 15.27 -7.32 3.54
CA LEU A 157 14.85 -7.34 2.14
C LEU A 157 13.33 -7.19 1.97
N TYR A 158 12.56 -7.63 2.96
CA TYR A 158 11.17 -7.26 3.16
C TYR A 158 10.97 -6.83 4.62
N LEU A 159 9.91 -6.06 4.89
CA LEU A 159 9.65 -5.48 6.19
C LEU A 159 8.24 -5.85 6.68
N PRO A 160 8.00 -5.92 8.00
CA PRO A 160 6.63 -6.09 8.50
C PRO A 160 5.75 -4.88 8.16
N TYR A 161 6.32 -3.67 8.20
CA TYR A 161 5.65 -2.43 7.88
C TYR A 161 6.65 -1.38 7.35
N LYS A 162 6.10 -0.30 6.79
CA LYS A 162 6.85 0.94 6.50
C LYS A 162 6.03 2.16 6.93
N ILE A 163 6.71 3.17 7.46
CA ILE A 163 6.14 4.51 7.66
C ILE A 163 6.56 5.37 6.47
N ILE A 164 5.59 5.89 5.73
CA ILE A 164 5.79 6.66 4.50
C ILE A 164 5.36 8.12 4.73
N PRO A 165 6.22 9.12 4.45
CA PRO A 165 5.82 10.51 4.47
C PRO A 165 4.92 10.84 3.27
N VAL A 166 3.79 11.52 3.53
CA VAL A 166 2.83 11.96 2.50
C VAL A 166 2.41 13.38 2.83
N GLY A 167 2.92 14.36 2.07
CA GLY A 167 2.77 15.77 2.41
C GLY A 167 3.48 16.12 3.72
N ASP A 168 2.75 16.73 4.65
CA ASP A 168 3.19 17.05 6.01
C ASP A 168 2.85 15.96 7.04
N GLU A 169 2.25 14.86 6.60
CA GLU A 169 1.81 13.74 7.43
C GLU A 169 2.62 12.46 7.17
N VAL A 170 2.41 11.44 8.00
CA VAL A 170 2.93 10.09 7.78
C VAL A 170 1.81 9.06 7.77
N VAL A 171 1.97 8.01 6.95
CA VAL A 171 1.07 6.85 6.87
C VAL A 171 1.87 5.59 7.16
N GLY A 172 1.39 4.77 8.09
CA GLY A 172 1.92 3.44 8.36
C GLY A 172 1.27 2.43 7.43
N ILE A 173 2.07 1.59 6.78
CA ILE A 173 1.58 0.49 5.93
C ILE A 173 2.13 -0.81 6.49
N VAL A 174 1.24 -1.71 6.92
CA VAL A 174 1.60 -3.02 7.47
C VAL A 174 1.22 -4.12 6.48
N GLY A 175 2.17 -5.02 6.19
CA GLY A 175 2.03 -6.06 5.17
C GLY A 175 1.45 -7.36 5.73
N TYR A 176 0.73 -8.14 4.91
CA TYR A 176 0.39 -9.52 5.21
C TYR A 176 0.27 -10.39 3.95
N THR A 177 0.50 -11.69 4.09
CA THR A 177 0.49 -12.67 2.99
C THR A 177 -0.28 -13.91 3.40
N SER A 178 -1.03 -14.52 2.49
CA SER A 178 -1.83 -15.71 2.75
C SER A 178 -1.05 -16.81 3.47
N LYS A 179 -1.61 -17.29 4.59
CA LYS A 179 -1.10 -18.47 5.30
C LYS A 179 -1.10 -19.74 4.43
N GLU A 180 -1.86 -19.75 3.34
CA GLU A 180 -1.95 -20.88 2.41
C GLU A 180 -0.79 -20.94 1.41
N THR A 181 0.09 -19.93 1.36
CA THR A 181 1.23 -19.87 0.43
C THR A 181 2.05 -21.16 0.32
N PRO A 182 2.35 -21.91 1.42
CA PRO A 182 3.06 -23.19 1.31
C PRO A 182 2.34 -24.29 0.52
N PHE A 183 1.02 -24.17 0.30
CA PHE A 183 0.22 -25.09 -0.50
C PHE A 183 -0.02 -24.57 -1.93
N LEU A 184 0.11 -23.27 -2.15
CA LEU A 184 -0.18 -22.60 -3.41
C LEU A 184 1.08 -22.29 -4.24
N SER A 185 2.24 -22.26 -3.60
CA SER A 185 3.51 -21.89 -4.24
C SER A 185 4.70 -22.62 -3.59
N ASN A 186 5.93 -22.14 -3.82
CA ASN A 186 7.17 -22.83 -3.46
C ASN A 186 8.04 -22.08 -2.42
N PRO A 187 7.52 -21.62 -1.27
CA PRO A 187 8.31 -20.83 -0.30
C PRO A 187 9.40 -21.64 0.43
N GLY A 188 9.44 -22.96 0.23
CA GLY A 188 10.36 -23.87 0.92
C GLY A 188 9.98 -24.09 2.39
N ARG A 189 10.88 -24.72 3.14
CA ARG A 189 10.63 -25.13 4.55
C ARG A 189 11.12 -24.12 5.59
N ASN A 190 11.88 -23.12 5.16
CA ASN A 190 12.54 -22.16 6.05
C ASN A 190 11.72 -20.87 6.25
N LEU A 191 10.60 -20.71 5.55
CA LEU A 191 9.62 -19.64 5.78
C LEU A 191 8.41 -20.20 6.51
N VAL A 192 7.96 -19.48 7.53
CA VAL A 192 6.73 -19.75 8.27
C VAL A 192 5.76 -18.61 8.02
N PHE A 193 4.56 -18.97 7.60
CA PHE A 193 3.44 -18.05 7.41
C PHE A 193 2.55 -18.17 8.64
N GLU A 194 2.62 -17.16 9.50
CA GLU A 194 1.83 -17.05 10.73
C GLU A 194 0.41 -16.59 10.41
N ASP A 195 -0.49 -16.72 11.40
CA ASP A 195 -1.83 -16.12 11.31
C ASP A 195 -1.74 -14.59 11.14
N GLU A 196 -2.45 -14.06 10.15
CA GLU A 196 -2.37 -12.67 9.74
C GLU A 196 -2.73 -11.73 10.88
N ILE A 197 -3.87 -11.97 11.55
CA ILE A 197 -4.37 -11.09 12.61
C ILE A 197 -3.41 -11.08 13.81
N THR A 198 -2.93 -12.26 14.19
CA THR A 198 -1.97 -12.43 15.30
C THR A 198 -0.66 -11.71 15.01
N ALA A 199 -0.18 -11.74 13.76
CA ALA A 199 1.06 -11.08 13.36
C ALA A 199 0.90 -9.57 13.14
N LEU A 200 -0.27 -9.12 12.66
CA LEU A 200 -0.55 -7.70 12.38
C LEU A 200 -0.72 -6.87 13.65
N GLN A 201 -1.47 -7.37 14.64
CA GLN A 201 -1.83 -6.58 15.82
C GLN A 201 -0.62 -5.96 16.56
N PRO A 202 0.46 -6.71 16.85
CA PRO A 202 1.64 -6.14 17.52
C PRO A 202 2.34 -5.06 16.69
N GLU A 203 2.36 -5.19 15.36
CA GLU A 203 3.00 -4.21 14.48
C GLU A 203 2.15 -2.93 14.36
N VAL A 204 0.83 -3.07 14.34
CA VAL A 204 -0.11 -1.93 14.41
C VAL A 204 0.00 -1.20 15.75
N ASP A 205 0.08 -1.95 16.86
CA ASP A 205 0.29 -1.36 18.19
C ASP A 205 1.64 -0.62 18.26
N LYS A 206 2.69 -1.19 17.66
CA LYS A 206 4.00 -0.54 17.55
C LYS A 206 3.95 0.75 16.71
N LEU A 207 3.23 0.77 15.59
CA LEU A 207 3.04 2.00 14.80
C LEU A 207 2.38 3.10 15.64
N LYS A 208 1.38 2.76 16.46
CA LYS A 208 0.74 3.72 17.37
C LYS A 208 1.68 4.26 18.44
N THR A 209 2.55 3.43 19.02
CA THR A 209 3.55 3.92 20.01
C THR A 209 4.59 4.85 19.37
N LEU A 210 4.78 4.74 18.05
CA LEU A 210 5.59 5.66 17.24
C LEU A 210 4.81 6.90 16.75
N ASN A 211 3.63 7.15 17.32
CA ASN A 211 2.76 8.29 16.98
C ASN A 211 2.26 8.30 15.51
N VAL A 212 2.13 7.12 14.89
CA VAL A 212 1.48 6.95 13.60
C VAL A 212 -0.01 6.69 13.82
N ASN A 213 -0.86 7.58 13.31
CA ASN A 213 -2.30 7.58 13.54
C ASN A 213 -3.14 7.27 12.28
N LYS A 214 -2.48 6.95 11.16
CA LYS A 214 -3.09 6.56 9.88
C LYS A 214 -2.42 5.27 9.43
N ILE A 215 -3.14 4.16 9.45
CA ILE A 215 -2.59 2.82 9.25
C ILE A 215 -3.38 2.06 8.18
N ILE A 216 -2.69 1.67 7.12
CA ILE A 216 -3.20 0.82 6.05
C ILE A 216 -2.67 -0.59 6.27
N ALA A 217 -3.57 -1.58 6.32
CA ALA A 217 -3.19 -2.98 6.13
C ALA A 217 -3.20 -3.29 4.64
N LEU A 218 -2.05 -3.68 4.09
CA LEU A 218 -1.87 -4.01 2.68
C LEU A 218 -1.48 -5.49 2.57
N GLY A 219 -2.23 -6.30 1.83
CA GLY A 219 -1.88 -7.72 1.79
C GLY A 219 -2.72 -8.61 0.90
N HIS A 220 -2.40 -9.90 1.01
CA HIS A 220 -2.76 -10.91 0.01
C HIS A 220 -3.32 -12.19 0.64
N SER A 221 -4.47 -12.10 1.31
CA SER A 221 -5.12 -13.26 1.97
C SER A 221 -6.58 -13.46 1.58
N GLY A 222 -7.08 -12.70 0.61
CA GLY A 222 -8.45 -12.82 0.11
C GLY A 222 -9.47 -12.03 0.92
N PHE A 223 -10.57 -11.66 0.24
CA PHE A 223 -11.55 -10.71 0.75
C PHE A 223 -12.20 -11.10 2.09
N GLU A 224 -12.37 -12.40 2.35
CA GLU A 224 -12.89 -12.86 3.63
C GLU A 224 -11.92 -12.59 4.79
N MET A 225 -10.62 -12.84 4.59
CA MET A 225 -9.60 -12.49 5.58
C MET A 225 -9.46 -10.98 5.72
N ASP A 226 -9.51 -10.23 4.62
CA ASP A 226 -9.44 -8.76 4.63
C ASP A 226 -10.54 -8.14 5.52
N LYS A 227 -11.78 -8.65 5.42
CA LYS A 227 -12.89 -8.25 6.31
C LYS A 227 -12.62 -8.60 7.77
N LEU A 228 -12.04 -9.78 8.04
CA LEU A 228 -11.68 -10.18 9.40
C LEU A 228 -10.56 -9.31 9.98
N ILE A 229 -9.57 -8.93 9.17
CA ILE A 229 -8.51 -8.00 9.55
C ILE A 229 -9.11 -6.64 9.92
N ALA A 230 -9.96 -6.08 9.04
CA ALA A 230 -10.66 -4.81 9.31
C ALA A 230 -11.49 -4.86 10.60
N GLN A 231 -12.11 -6.02 10.90
CA GLN A 231 -12.93 -6.20 12.09
C GLN A 231 -12.10 -6.37 13.38
N LYS A 232 -10.96 -7.07 13.31
CA LYS A 232 -10.26 -7.60 14.49
C LYS A 232 -8.96 -6.87 14.82
N VAL A 233 -8.27 -6.29 13.84
CA VAL A 233 -6.98 -5.62 14.07
C VAL A 233 -7.22 -4.16 14.47
N LYS A 234 -7.10 -3.88 15.77
CA LYS A 234 -7.43 -2.57 16.35
C LYS A 234 -6.43 -1.50 15.92
N GLY A 235 -6.89 -0.54 15.12
CA GLY A 235 -6.07 0.60 14.68
C GLY A 235 -5.75 0.61 13.20
N VAL A 236 -6.16 -0.42 12.46
CA VAL A 236 -6.19 -0.34 11.01
C VAL A 236 -7.35 0.57 10.60
N ASP A 237 -7.06 1.54 9.74
CA ASP A 237 -8.06 2.48 9.21
C ASP A 237 -8.60 2.00 7.85
N ILE A 238 -7.75 1.40 7.03
CA ILE A 238 -8.06 0.90 5.68
C ILE A 238 -7.41 -0.47 5.48
N VAL A 239 -8.11 -1.38 4.81
CA VAL A 239 -7.56 -2.64 4.30
C VAL A 239 -7.56 -2.59 2.77
N VAL A 240 -6.39 -2.82 2.16
CA VAL A 240 -6.21 -2.97 0.71
C VAL A 240 -5.74 -4.39 0.44
N GLY A 241 -6.63 -5.20 -0.13
CA GLY A 241 -6.46 -6.64 -0.30
C GLY A 241 -6.24 -7.10 -1.74
N GLY A 242 -5.98 -8.41 -1.90
CA GLY A 242 -5.80 -9.13 -3.16
C GLY A 242 -6.24 -10.60 -3.06
N HIS A 243 -5.64 -11.49 -3.86
CA HIS A 243 -5.76 -12.96 -3.86
C HIS A 243 -7.06 -13.51 -4.44
N SER A 244 -8.18 -12.95 -4.00
CA SER A 244 -9.52 -13.46 -4.31
C SER A 244 -10.11 -12.95 -5.62
N ASN A 245 -9.41 -12.07 -6.35
CA ASN A 245 -9.90 -11.41 -7.56
C ASN A 245 -11.28 -10.73 -7.37
N THR A 246 -11.53 -10.20 -6.16
CA THR A 246 -12.83 -9.61 -5.81
C THR A 246 -13.00 -8.26 -6.49
N PHE A 247 -14.09 -8.11 -7.27
CA PHE A 247 -14.50 -6.84 -7.85
C PHE A 247 -15.53 -6.15 -6.95
N LEU A 248 -15.19 -4.96 -6.43
CA LEU A 248 -16.10 -4.10 -5.67
C LEU A 248 -16.39 -2.82 -6.46
N TYR A 249 -17.66 -2.41 -6.49
CA TYR A 249 -18.08 -1.21 -7.22
C TYR A 249 -19.28 -0.53 -6.55
N THR A 250 -19.23 0.79 -6.43
CA THR A 250 -20.37 1.61 -6.00
C THR A 250 -20.92 2.33 -7.23
N ALA A 251 -22.14 2.00 -7.65
CA ALA A 251 -22.79 2.71 -8.75
C ALA A 251 -23.24 4.11 -8.29
N ILE A 252 -22.76 5.16 -8.95
CA ILE A 252 -23.32 6.51 -8.80
C ILE A 252 -24.58 6.54 -9.66
N MET A 253 -25.77 6.50 -9.03
CA MET A 253 -27.01 6.76 -9.76
C MET A 253 -27.03 8.23 -10.17
N SER A 254 -26.92 8.50 -11.47
CA SER A 254 -27.24 9.79 -12.05
C SER A 254 -28.69 10.13 -11.70
N GLN A 255 -28.90 11.08 -10.78
CA GLN A 255 -30.20 11.73 -10.71
C GLN A 255 -30.31 12.62 -11.96
N ASN A 256 -31.08 12.14 -12.93
CA ASN A 256 -31.48 12.95 -14.06
C ASN A 256 -32.31 14.12 -13.51
N PHE A 257 -31.75 15.33 -13.54
CA PHE A 257 -32.51 16.58 -13.40
C PHE A 257 -33.24 16.90 -14.70
#